data_AF-A0AA97BVA6-F1
#
_entry.id   AF-A0AA97BVA6-F1
#
_cell.length_a   1.000
_cell.length_b   1.000
_cell.length_c   1.000
_cell.angle_alpha   90.00
_cell.angle_beta   90.00
_cell.angle_gamma   90.00
#
_symmetry.space_group_name_H-M   'P 1'
#
loop_
_entity.id
_entity.type
_entity.pdbx_description
1 polymer ?
#
loop_
_entity_poly.entity_id
_entity_poly.type
_entity_poly.pdbx_seq_one_letter_code
_entity_poly.pdbx_strand_id
1 'polypeptide(L)'
;MMKLKLWELYELALPLTIILISQVITTILVSIFVVYRALGKNYDAAVMSAGFIGHGLGATPNGLVVMDAICNKYGLFSRKAFIIIPIAGTVLTDIVGVPLFVFLANTFGG
;
A
#
# COMPACT_ATOMS: atom_id res chain seq x y z
N MET A 1 -18.30 14.43 16.38
CA MET A 1 -18.65 13.08 15.87
C MET A 1 -19.46 13.25 14.58
N MET A 2 -18.93 12.80 13.43
CA MET A 2 -19.67 12.84 12.16
C MET A 2 -20.82 11.83 12.19
N LYS A 3 -22.04 12.27 11.89
CA LYS A 3 -23.18 11.37 11.64
C LYS A 3 -23.06 10.87 10.20
N LEU A 4 -22.64 9.62 10.03
CA LEU A 4 -22.61 8.95 8.73
C LEU A 4 -24.05 8.69 8.26
N LYS A 5 -24.47 9.42 7.24
CA LYS A 5 -25.74 9.22 6.56
C LYS A 5 -25.53 8.17 5.47
N LEU A 6 -26.10 6.98 5.64
CA LEU A 6 -25.93 5.84 4.71
C LEU A 6 -26.35 6.18 3.27
N TRP A 7 -27.30 7.10 3.10
CA TRP A 7 -27.76 7.57 1.80
C TRP A 7 -26.73 8.45 1.06
N GLU A 8 -25.92 9.24 1.77
CA GLU A 8 -24.81 9.98 1.14
C GLU A 8 -23.71 9.02 0.67
N LEU A 9 -23.51 7.89 1.36
CA LEU A 9 -22.56 6.85 0.94
C LEU A 9 -23.02 6.11 -0.33
N TYR A 10 -24.33 5.93 -0.51
CA TYR A 10 -24.91 5.28 -1.69
C TYR A 10 -24.65 6.08 -2.97
N GLU A 11 -24.79 7.40 -2.91
CA GLU A 11 -24.47 8.29 -4.05
C GLU A 11 -22.97 8.26 -4.40
N LEU A 12 -22.11 8.05 -3.39
CA LEU A 12 -20.67 7.93 -3.57
C LEU A 12 -20.18 6.51 -3.91
N ALA A 13 -21.04 5.48 -3.84
CA ALA A 13 -20.63 4.10 -4.02
C ALA A 13 -20.02 3.84 -5.41
N LEU A 14 -20.61 4.44 -6.46
CA LEU A 14 -20.14 4.29 -7.83
C LEU A 14 -18.77 4.98 -8.05
N PRO A 15 -18.57 6.26 -7.66
CA PRO A 15 -17.25 6.90 -7.66
C PRO A 15 -16.17 6.11 -6.90
N LEU A 16 -16.48 5.64 -5.69
CA LEU A 16 -15.53 4.90 -4.85
C LEU A 16 -15.12 3.58 -5.51
N THR A 17 -16.06 2.88 -6.15
CA THR A 17 -15.77 1.62 -6.86
C THR A 17 -14.82 1.85 -8.03
N ILE A 18 -15.00 2.92 -8.80
CA ILE A 18 -14.12 3.27 -9.93
C ILE A 18 -12.70 3.55 -9.43
N ILE A 19 -12.58 4.34 -8.35
CA ILE A 19 -11.28 4.66 -7.74
C ILE A 19 -10.59 3.39 -7.26
N LEU A 20 -11.31 2.50 -6.57
CA LEU A 20 -10.76 1.25 -6.06
C LEU A 20 -10.24 0.36 -7.20
N ILE A 21 -11.01 0.19 -8.28
CA ILE A 21 -10.61 -0.61 -9.45
C ILE A 21 -9.36 0.00 -10.10
N SER A 22 -9.36 1.32 -10.31
CA SER A 22 -8.21 2.05 -10.85
C SER A 22 -6.97 1.87 -10.00
N GLN A 23 -7.11 1.95 -8.67
CA GLN A 23 -6.03 1.73 -7.71
C GLN A 23 -5.48 0.30 -7.78
N VAL A 24 -6.35 -0.72 -7.85
CA VAL A 24 -5.93 -2.12 -7.96
C VAL A 24 -5.13 -2.34 -9.25
N ILE A 25 -5.66 -1.88 -10.39
CA ILE A 25 -4.99 -2.02 -11.69
C ILE A 25 -3.63 -1.31 -11.66
N THR A 26 -3.59 -0.07 -11.19
CA THR A 26 -2.35 0.72 -11.13
C THR A 26 -1.31 0.05 -10.23
N THR A 27 -1.72 -0.43 -9.06
CA THR A 27 -0.82 -1.10 -8.10
C THR A 27 -0.23 -2.36 -8.71
N ILE A 28 -1.03 -3.17 -9.40
CA ILE A 28 -0.57 -4.38 -10.09
C ILE A 28 0.44 -4.03 -11.19
N LEU A 29 0.11 -3.05 -12.04
CA LEU A 29 0.98 -2.62 -13.14
C LEU A 29 2.32 -2.09 -12.61
N VAL A 30 2.30 -1.20 -11.62
CA VAL A 30 3.51 -0.65 -11.00
C VAL A 30 4.33 -1.76 -10.33
N SER A 31 3.69 -2.70 -9.65
CA SER A 31 4.38 -3.81 -9.00
C SER A 31 5.13 -4.69 -10.01
N ILE A 32 4.51 -5.03 -11.14
CA ILE A 32 5.11 -5.88 -12.17
C ILE A 32 6.17 -5.13 -13.00
N PHE A 33 5.85 -3.93 -13.48
CA PHE A 33 6.70 -3.22 -14.43
C PHE A 33 7.80 -2.38 -13.78
N VAL A 34 7.58 -1.89 -12.56
CA VAL A 34 8.54 -1.01 -11.89
C VAL A 34 9.20 -1.75 -10.74
N VAL A 35 8.44 -2.18 -9.74
CA VAL A 35 8.99 -2.69 -8.47
C VAL A 35 9.77 -3.98 -8.70
N TYR A 36 9.17 -4.98 -9.33
CA TYR A 36 9.81 -6.27 -9.58
C TYR A 36 11.07 -6.16 -10.46
N ARG A 37 11.05 -5.27 -11.46
CA ARG A 37 12.21 -5.04 -12.35
C ARG A 37 13.33 -4.27 -11.66
N ALA A 38 13.00 -3.23 -10.90
CA ALA A 38 13.97 -2.41 -10.18
C ALA A 38 14.71 -3.21 -9.08
N LEU A 39 14.03 -4.15 -8.44
CA LEU A 39 14.59 -4.97 -7.36
C LEU A 39 15.41 -6.19 -7.84
N GLY A 40 15.67 -6.31 -9.15
CA GLY A 40 16.57 -7.34 -9.69
C GLY A 40 15.91 -8.70 -9.98
N LYS A 41 14.57 -8.78 -10.02
CA LYS A 41 13.79 -9.93 -10.51
C LYS A 41 14.07 -11.29 -9.83
N ASN A 42 14.54 -11.29 -8.58
CA ASN A 42 14.76 -12.51 -7.81
C ASN A 42 13.55 -12.83 -6.89
N TYR A 43 13.65 -13.91 -6.11
CA TYR A 43 12.61 -14.30 -5.16
C TYR A 43 12.35 -13.19 -4.12
N ASP A 44 13.40 -12.57 -3.59
CA ASP A 44 13.27 -11.44 -2.66
C ASP A 44 12.46 -10.29 -3.29
N ALA A 45 12.74 -9.97 -4.57
CA ALA A 45 12.00 -8.97 -5.32
C ALA A 45 10.52 -9.36 -5.51
N ALA A 46 10.21 -10.63 -5.73
CA ALA A 46 8.83 -11.11 -5.82
C ALA A 46 8.09 -10.98 -4.49
N VAL A 47 8.71 -11.37 -3.37
CA VAL A 47 8.14 -11.20 -2.03
C VAL A 47 7.96 -9.71 -1.70
N MET A 48 8.93 -8.86 -2.02
CA MET A 48 8.83 -7.41 -1.84
C MET A 48 7.72 -6.79 -2.70
N SER A 49 7.58 -7.23 -3.95
CA SER A 49 6.53 -6.76 -4.87
C SER A 49 5.13 -7.14 -4.36
N ALA A 50 5.00 -8.33 -3.76
CA ALA A 50 3.77 -8.75 -3.10
C ALA A 50 3.48 -7.96 -1.82
N GLY A 51 4.51 -7.66 -1.03
CA GLY A 51 4.43 -6.76 0.12
C GLY A 51 3.98 -5.36 -0.27
N PHE A 52 4.50 -4.83 -1.38
CA PHE A 52 4.10 -3.56 -1.95
C PHE A 52 2.61 -3.55 -2.36
N ILE A 53 2.15 -4.61 -3.03
CA ILE A 53 0.72 -4.75 -3.38
C ILE A 53 -0.14 -4.82 -2.11
N GLY A 54 0.24 -5.65 -1.13
CA GLY A 54 -0.50 -5.78 0.12
C GLY A 54 -0.55 -4.47 0.91
N HIS A 55 0.55 -3.73 0.96
CA HIS A 55 0.58 -2.39 1.53
C HIS A 55 -0.33 -1.42 0.76
N GLY A 56 -0.22 -1.36 -0.57
CA GLY A 56 -0.98 -0.43 -1.41
C GLY A 56 -2.48 -0.66 -1.45
N LEU A 57 -2.96 -1.87 -1.13
CA LEU A 57 -4.40 -2.19 -1.02
C LEU A 57 -4.95 -2.07 0.40
N GLY A 58 -4.13 -1.73 1.37
CA GLY A 58 -4.56 -1.57 2.76
C GLY A 58 -3.55 -0.74 3.54
N ALA A 59 -2.71 -1.44 4.30
CA ALA A 59 -1.65 -0.83 5.09
C ALA A 59 -0.48 -1.81 5.22
N THR A 60 0.60 -1.37 5.85
CA THR A 60 1.80 -2.20 6.06
C THR A 60 1.56 -3.54 6.75
N PRO A 61 0.66 -3.66 7.75
CA PRO A 61 0.32 -4.97 8.32
C PRO A 61 -0.25 -5.94 7.25
N ASN A 62 -1.02 -5.43 6.28
CA ASN A 62 -1.54 -6.24 5.18
C ASN A 62 -0.41 -6.69 4.23
N GLY A 63 0.56 -5.82 3.96
CA GLY A 63 1.77 -6.18 3.22
C GLY A 63 2.54 -7.32 3.90
N LEU A 64 2.72 -7.25 5.23
CA LEU A 64 3.42 -8.27 6.00
C LEU A 64 2.76 -9.64 5.94
N VAL A 65 1.43 -9.72 6.08
CA VAL A 65 0.71 -11.01 6.00
C VAL A 65 0.74 -11.60 4.58
N VAL A 66 0.71 -10.77 3.53
CA VAL A 66 0.83 -11.24 2.14
C VAL A 66 2.22 -11.81 1.88
N MET A 67 3.26 -11.11 2.34
CA MET A 67 4.64 -11.58 2.24
C MET A 67 4.86 -12.88 3.02
N ASP A 68 4.27 -12.97 4.21
CA ASP A 68 4.33 -14.16 5.06
C ASP A 68 3.64 -15.35 4.39
N ALA A 69 2.46 -15.15 3.80
CA ALA A 69 1.75 -16.19 3.06
C ALA A 69 2.58 -16.74 1.89
N ILE A 70 3.34 -15.89 1.18
CA ILE A 70 4.25 -16.34 0.12
C ILE A 70 5.44 -17.10 0.70
N CYS A 71 6.09 -16.56 1.74
CA CYS A 71 7.20 -17.24 2.40
C CYS A 71 6.81 -18.64 2.91
N ASN A 72 5.63 -18.76 3.53
CA ASN A 72 5.09 -20.02 4.00
C ASN A 72 4.75 -20.98 2.85
N LYS A 73 4.21 -20.47 1.74
CA LYS A 73 3.89 -21.29 0.55
C LYS A 73 5.13 -21.90 -0.11
N TYR A 74 6.24 -21.16 -0.14
CA TYR A 74 7.48 -21.61 -0.80
C TYR A 74 8.55 -22.14 0.17
N GLY A 75 8.32 -22.09 1.48
CA GLY A 75 9.27 -22.55 2.51
C GLY A 75 10.55 -21.71 2.60
N LEU A 76 10.56 -20.50 2.04
CA LEU A 76 11.72 -19.62 1.95
C LEU A 76 11.41 -18.26 2.56
N PHE A 77 12.05 -17.95 3.69
CA PHE A 77 11.85 -16.67 4.37
C PHE A 77 12.75 -15.56 3.81
N SER A 78 12.16 -14.50 3.28
CA SER A 78 12.91 -13.35 2.75
C SER A 78 13.14 -12.27 3.80
N ARG A 79 14.26 -12.34 4.53
CA ARG A 79 14.62 -11.36 5.57
C ARG A 79 14.74 -9.92 5.03
N LYS A 80 15.21 -9.77 3.78
CA LYS A 80 15.33 -8.45 3.13
C LYS A 80 13.97 -7.80 2.97
N ALA A 81 12.98 -8.55 2.51
CA ALA A 81 11.66 -8.01 2.24
C ALA A 81 11.00 -7.49 3.52
N PHE A 82 11.08 -8.25 4.61
CA PHE A 82 10.47 -7.91 5.91
C PHE A 82 11.12 -6.70 6.61
N ILE A 83 12.32 -6.29 6.19
CA ILE A 83 12.96 -5.06 6.69
C ILE A 83 12.67 -3.89 5.76
N ILE A 84 12.84 -4.08 4.45
CA ILE A 84 12.76 -2.98 3.48
C ILE A 84 11.32 -2.47 3.35
N ILE A 85 10.32 -3.35 3.25
CA ILE A 85 8.94 -2.94 3.01
C ILE A 85 8.37 -2.11 4.16
N PRO A 86 8.51 -2.48 5.46
CA PRO A 86 7.99 -1.64 6.54
C PRO A 86 8.70 -0.29 6.67
N ILE A 87 10.02 -0.27 6.48
CA ILE A 87 10.81 0.98 6.54
C ILE A 87 10.38 1.91 5.42
N ALA A 88 10.35 1.43 4.17
CA ALA A 88 10.00 2.25 3.03
C ALA A 88 8.50 2.59 2.99
N GLY A 89 7.63 1.64 3.32
CA GLY A 89 6.18 1.75 3.19
C GLY A 89 5.51 2.59 4.28
N THR A 90 5.87 2.39 5.55
CA THR A 90 5.29 3.19 6.65
C THR A 90 6.24 4.28 7.12
N VAL A 91 7.45 3.90 7.53
CA VAL A 91 8.28 4.79 8.36
C VAL A 91 8.72 6.01 7.56
N LEU A 92 9.27 5.81 6.36
CA LEU A 92 9.70 6.92 5.51
C LEU A 92 8.52 7.75 5.01
N THR A 93 7.40 7.10 4.68
CA THR A 93 6.18 7.77 4.24
C THR A 93 5.63 8.68 5.34
N ASP A 94 5.65 8.26 6.60
CA ASP A 94 5.13 9.05 7.71
C ASP A 94 6.00 10.27 8.04
N ILE A 95 7.32 10.16 7.88
CA ILE A 95 8.26 11.29 8.07
C ILE A 95 7.89 12.46 7.15
N VAL A 96 7.41 12.18 5.94
CA VAL A 96 7.01 13.21 4.96
C VAL A 96 5.52 13.54 5.05
N GLY A 97 4.70 12.51 5.17
CA GLY A 97 3.24 12.61 5.12
C GLY A 97 2.69 13.38 6.31
N VAL A 98 3.11 13.07 7.54
CA VAL A 98 2.56 13.71 8.75
C VAL A 98 2.78 15.22 8.74
N PRO A 99 4.01 15.75 8.54
CA PRO A 99 4.23 17.19 8.46
C PRO A 99 3.47 17.85 7.30
N LEU A 100 3.40 17.19 6.14
CA LEU A 100 2.69 17.70 4.98
C LEU A 100 1.19 17.84 5.25
N PHE A 101 0.56 16.81 5.82
CA PHE A 101 -0.86 16.88 6.16
C PHE A 101 -1.15 17.96 7.21
N VAL A 102 -0.30 18.13 8.22
CA VAL A 102 -0.43 19.19 9.22
C VAL A 102 -0.27 20.57 8.57
N PHE A 103 0.72 20.76 7.70
CA PHE A 103 0.94 22.01 6.99
C PHE A 103 -0.25 22.37 6.09
N LEU A 104 -0.74 21.42 5.30
CA LEU A 104 -1.88 21.62 4.41
C LEU A 104 -3.15 21.93 5.21
N ALA A 105 -3.41 21.21 6.30
CA ALA A 105 -4.54 21.48 7.18
C ALA A 105 -4.50 22.91 7.76
N ASN A 106 -3.32 23.38 8.18
CA ASN A 106 -3.16 24.74 8.71
C ASN A 106 -3.26 25.84 7.63
N THR A 107 -2.89 25.53 6.39
CA THR A 107 -2.88 26.51 5.28
C THR A 107 -4.24 26.63 4.60
N PHE A 108 -5.00 25.54 4.48
CA PHE A 108 -6.28 25.48 3.76
C PHE A 108 -7.50 25.29 4.67
N GLY A 109 -7.30 24.89 5.92
CA GLY A 109 -8.36 24.66 6.92
C GLY A 109 -8.56 25.83 7.89
N GLY A 110 -7.90 26.96 7.65
CA GLY A 110 -8.15 28.24 8.33
C GLY A 110 -9.37 28.96 7.78
#